data_AF-A0A371CGI0-F1
#
_entry.id   AF-A0A371CGI0-F1
#
_cell.length_a   1.000
_cell.length_b   1.000
_cell.length_c   1.000
_cell.angle_alpha   90.00
_cell.angle_beta   90.00
_cell.angle_gamma   90.00
#
_symmetry.space_group_name_H-M   'P 1'
#
loop_
_entity.id
_entity.type
_entity.pdbx_description
1 polymer ?
#
loop_
_entity_poly.entity_id
_entity_poly.type
_entity_poly.pdbx_seq_one_letter_code
_entity_poly.pdbx_strand_id
1 'polypeptide(L)'
;MHVNCPVCFQPTSQEAEGCRPVRIVTCNHVVCHDCFERLCAMAKPCCPFRCNIVVGRPAPRLRREDGEILEISLKPAEPLEDGVAALSKYVASLSVWPSQLITP
;
A
#
# COMPACT_ATOMS: atom_id res chain seq x y z
N MET A 1 6.79 -14.55 -2.86
CA MET A 1 7.24 -13.77 -1.69
C MET A 1 6.02 -13.56 -0.79
N HIS A 2 6.04 -14.05 0.45
CA HIS A 2 5.00 -13.70 1.42
C HIS A 2 5.36 -12.34 2.03
N VAL A 3 4.45 -11.38 1.98
CA VAL A 3 4.61 -10.09 2.67
C VAL A 3 4.27 -10.32 4.13
N ASN A 4 5.22 -10.11 5.04
CA ASN A 4 4.96 -10.21 6.48
C ASN A 4 4.46 -8.87 7.01
N CYS A 5 3.51 -8.91 7.95
CA CYS A 5 3.09 -7.71 8.66
C CYS A 5 4.25 -7.16 9.50
N PRO A 6 4.64 -5.89 9.37
CA PRO A 6 5.77 -5.33 10.12
C PRO A 6 5.49 -5.08 11.61
N VAL A 7 4.26 -5.33 12.07
CA VAL A 7 3.86 -5.16 13.49
C VAL A 7 3.89 -6.49 14.24
N CYS A 8 3.31 -7.55 13.68
CA CYS A 8 3.22 -8.87 14.32
C CYS A 8 4.11 -9.95 13.67
N PHE A 9 4.79 -9.62 12.57
CA PHE A 9 5.65 -10.50 11.77
C PHE A 9 4.96 -11.74 11.19
N GLN A 10 3.63 -11.81 11.26
CA GLN A 10 2.86 -12.88 10.64
C GLN A 10 2.74 -12.66 9.12
N PRO A 11 2.72 -13.73 8.32
CA PRO A 11 2.49 -13.63 6.88
C PRO A 11 1.09 -13.06 6.62
N THR A 12 1.03 -12.09 5.71
CA THR A 12 -0.25 -11.61 5.18
C THR A 12 -0.83 -12.63 4.21
N SER A 13 -2.15 -12.77 4.22
CA SER A 13 -2.89 -13.71 3.37
C SER A 13 -4.20 -13.07 2.94
N GLN A 14 -4.59 -13.27 1.68
CA GLN A 14 -5.90 -12.82 1.20
C GLN A 14 -7.05 -13.69 1.75
N GLU A 15 -6.75 -14.95 2.03
CA GLU A 15 -7.73 -15.97 2.41
C GLU A 15 -8.10 -15.88 3.89
N ALA A 16 -7.12 -15.60 4.75
CA ALA A 16 -7.35 -15.46 6.19
C ALA A 16 -7.72 -14.01 6.53
N GLU A 17 -8.97 -13.79 6.97
CA GLU A 17 -9.57 -12.47 7.21
C GLU A 17 -8.69 -11.55 8.08
N GLY A 18 -8.17 -12.04 9.21
CA GLY A 18 -7.29 -11.27 10.10
C GLY A 18 -5.89 -11.00 9.55
N CYS A 19 -5.45 -11.78 8.56
CA CYS A 19 -4.16 -11.66 7.91
C CYS A 19 -4.22 -10.85 6.61
N ARG A 20 -5.40 -10.35 6.21
CA ARG A 20 -5.55 -9.56 4.99
C ARG A 20 -4.66 -8.32 5.03
N PRO A 21 -3.89 -8.03 3.97
CA PRO A 21 -3.08 -6.83 3.91
C PRO A 21 -3.99 -5.60 3.80
N VAL A 22 -3.80 -4.64 4.69
CA VAL A 22 -4.49 -3.35 4.73
C VAL A 22 -3.47 -2.25 4.49
N ARG A 23 -3.70 -1.45 3.45
CA ARG A 23 -2.98 -0.19 3.19
C ARG A 23 -3.61 0.92 4.00
N ILE A 24 -2.78 1.65 4.75
CA ILE A 24 -3.19 2.89 5.40
C ILE A 24 -3.11 4.01 4.36
N VAL A 25 -4.24 4.51 3.87
CA VAL A 25 -4.34 5.46 2.74
C VAL A 25 -3.54 6.75 2.98
N THR A 26 -3.46 7.22 4.22
CA THR A 26 -2.78 8.48 4.58
C THR A 26 -1.25 8.42 4.54
N CYS A 27 -0.66 7.23 4.51
CA CYS A 27 0.80 7.05 4.51
C CYS A 27 1.32 5.85 3.70
N ASN A 28 0.44 5.10 3.05
CA ASN A 28 0.72 3.91 2.23
C ASN A 28 1.45 2.75 2.93
N HIS A 29 1.57 2.75 4.25
CA HIS A 29 2.10 1.60 4.98
C HIS A 29 1.10 0.45 4.97
N VAL A 30 1.60 -0.78 4.81
CA VAL A 30 0.80 -2.00 4.77
C VAL A 30 0.99 -2.79 6.06
N VAL A 31 -0.12 -3.19 6.69
CA VAL A 31 -0.15 -4.06 7.88
C VAL A 31 -1.22 -5.15 7.68
N CYS A 32 -1.29 -6.17 8.53
CA CYS A 32 -2.46 -7.07 8.50
C CYS A 32 -3.68 -6.40 9.13
N HIS A 33 -4.87 -6.88 8.75
CA HIS A 33 -6.16 -6.38 9.24
C HIS A 33 -6.25 -6.37 10.78
N ASP A 34 -5.83 -7.45 11.45
CA ASP A 34 -5.84 -7.51 12.92
C ASP A 34 -4.96 -6.43 13.56
N CYS A 35 -3.78 -6.18 12.99
CA CYS A 35 -2.91 -5.12 13.47
C CYS A 35 -3.50 -3.74 13.18
N PHE A 36 -4.16 -3.55 12.04
CA PHE A 36 -4.85 -2.30 11.72
C PHE A 36 -5.96 -1.99 12.73
N GLU A 37 -6.83 -2.96 13.04
CA GLU A 37 -7.89 -2.79 14.02
C GLU A 37 -7.33 -2.50 15.43
N ARG A 38 -6.26 -3.19 15.84
CA ARG A 38 -5.57 -2.91 17.11
C ARG A 38 -5.01 -1.49 17.16
N LEU A 39 -4.39 -1.01 16.08
CA LEU A 39 -3.88 0.36 15.99
C LEU A 39 -5.00 1.39 16.07
N CYS A 40 -6.15 1.12 15.44
CA CYS A 40 -7.34 1.99 15.51
C CYS A 40 -7.96 2.04 16.91
N ALA A 41 -7.83 0.98 17.71
CA ALA A 41 -8.35 0.89 19.07
C ALA A 41 -7.44 1.54 20.14
N MET A 42 -6.23 1.98 19.78
CA MET A 42 -5.31 2.63 20.72
C MET A 42 -5.87 3.98 21.21
N ALA A 43 -5.49 4.42 22.42
CA ALA A 43 -5.90 5.73 22.95
C ALA A 43 -5.49 6.91 22.05
N LYS A 44 -4.36 6.77 21.33
CA LYS A 44 -3.89 7.69 20.30
C LYS A 44 -3.63 6.90 19.01
N PRO A 45 -4.68 6.65 18.19
CA PRO A 45 -4.53 5.89 16.96
C PRO A 45 -3.56 6.59 16.01
N CYS A 46 -2.47 5.93 15.65
CA CYS A 46 -1.51 6.43 14.69
C CYS A 46 -0.84 5.27 13.95
N CYS A 47 -0.36 5.55 12.73
CA CYS A 47 0.53 4.63 12.05
C CYS A 47 1.87 4.60 12.79
N PRO A 48 2.39 3.42 13.21
CA PRO A 48 3.64 3.33 13.97
C PRO A 48 4.87 3.70 13.14
N PHE A 49 4.76 3.66 11.81
CA PHE A 49 5.81 4.01 10.86
C PHE A 49 5.79 5.49 10.49
N ARG A 50 4.70 6.21 10.77
CA ARG A 50 4.58 7.65 10.54
C ARG A 50 5.04 8.40 11.79
N CYS A 51 6.32 8.29 12.11
CA CYS A 51 6.96 9.11 13.12
C CYS A 51 7.11 10.54 12.55
N ASN A 52 6.07 11.36 12.69
CA ASN A 52 6.18 12.79 12.39
C ASN A 52 7.08 13.46 13.47
N ILE A 53 8.40 13.38 13.26
CA ILE A 53 9.42 14.29 13.81
C ILE A 53 9.40 15.60 12.98
N VAL A 54 8.27 15.96 12.39
CA VAL A 54 8.09 17.30 11.83
C VAL A 54 7.66 18.16 13.01
N VAL A 55 8.64 18.82 13.62
CA VAL A 55 8.44 19.75 14.74
C VAL A 55 7.28 20.69 14.42
N GLY A 56 6.20 20.60 15.20
CA GLY A 56 5.02 21.46 15.05
C GLY A 56 3.81 20.88 14.28
N ARG A 57 3.87 19.64 13.74
CA ARG A 57 2.66 18.97 13.19
C ARG A 57 2.40 17.62 13.84
N PRO A 58 1.28 17.45 14.57
CA PRO A 58 0.90 16.14 15.11
C PRO A 58 0.72 15.13 13.97
N ALA A 59 1.03 13.86 14.24
CA ALA A 59 0.70 12.79 13.32
C ALA A 59 -0.84 12.75 13.13
N PRO A 60 -1.33 12.56 11.89
CA PRO A 60 -2.75 12.38 11.63
C PRO A 60 -3.23 11.17 12.42
N ARG A 61 -4.37 11.35 13.07
CA ARG A 61 -5.02 10.29 13.81
C ARG A 61 -5.53 9.25 12.84
N LEU A 62 -5.14 7.99 13.06
CA LEU A 62 -5.60 6.86 12.28
C LEU A 62 -7.08 6.54 12.59
N ARG A 63 -7.86 6.28 11.55
CA ARG A 63 -9.26 5.90 11.63
C ARG A 63 -9.49 4.63 10.81
N ARG A 64 -10.58 3.91 11.08
CA ARG A 64 -10.94 2.70 10.31
C ARG A 64 -11.14 2.98 8.82
N GLU A 65 -11.68 4.14 8.49
CA GLU A 65 -11.85 4.63 7.12
C GLU A 65 -10.54 4.90 6.37
N ASP A 66 -9.40 4.99 7.08
CA ASP A 66 -8.08 5.12 6.46
C ASP A 66 -7.51 3.77 6.00
N GLY A 67 -8.21 2.65 6.24
CA GLY A 67 -7.77 1.31 5.87
C GLY A 67 -8.39 0.83 4.56
N GLU A 68 -7.55 0.42 3.62
CA GLU A 68 -7.97 -0.20 2.36
C GLU A 68 -7.41 -1.61 2.26
N ILE A 69 -8.29 -2.61 2.13
CA ILE A 69 -7.86 -4.00 1.91
C ILE A 69 -7.24 -4.10 0.53
N LEU A 70 -5.99 -4.57 0.47
CA LEU A 70 -5.29 -4.78 -0.79
C LEU A 70 -5.60 -6.16 -1.36
N GLU A 71 -6.17 -6.17 -2.56
CA GLU A 71 -6.26 -7.39 -3.37
C GLU A 71 -4.94 -7.62 -4.13
N ILE A 72 -3.90 -8.05 -3.42
CA ILE A 72 -2.63 -8.45 -4.05
C ILE A 72 -2.72 -9.88 -4.58
N SER A 73 -2.80 -10.04 -5.90
CA SER A 73 -2.59 -11.36 -6.53
C SER A 73 -1.16 -11.82 -6.25
N LEU A 74 -1.00 -12.81 -5.37
CA LEU A 74 0.30 -13.47 -5.10
C LEU A 74 0.67 -14.51 -6.16
N LYS A 75 -0.16 -14.67 -7.21
CA LYS A 75 0.20 -15.51 -8.35
C LYS A 75 1.51 -14.97 -8.93
N PRO A 76 2.51 -15.83 -9.18
CA PRO A 76 3.65 -15.46 -9.99
C PRO A 76 3.13 -14.77 -11.25
N ALA A 77 3.68 -13.60 -11.57
CA ALA A 77 3.39 -12.97 -12.85
C ALA A 77 3.69 -14.02 -13.92
N GLU A 78 2.69 -14.32 -14.76
CA GLU A 78 2.92 -15.20 -15.90
C GLU A 78 4.09 -14.61 -16.70
N PRO A 79 5.07 -15.44 -17.13
CA PRO A 79 6.13 -14.96 -17.99
C PRO A 79 5.49 -14.26 -19.18
N LEU A 80 5.85 -12.99 -19.40
CA LEU A 80 5.45 -12.29 -20.61
C LEU A 80 6.02 -13.09 -21.79
N GLU A 81 5.14 -13.77 -22.53
CA GLU A 81 5.50 -14.64 -23.66
C GLU A 81 6.37 -13.91 -24.70
N ASP A 82 6.28 -12.57 -24.72
CA ASP A 82 7.16 -11.69 -25.46
C ASP A 82 7.51 -10.44 -24.63
N GLY A 83 8.57 -10.55 -23.84
CA GLY A 83 9.08 -9.44 -23.02
C GLY A 83 9.47 -8.21 -23.84
N VAL A 84 9.81 -8.35 -25.13
CA VAL A 84 10.20 -7.23 -26.01
C VAL A 84 8.97 -6.46 -26.47
N ALA A 85 7.89 -7.17 -26.84
CA ALA A 85 6.61 -6.55 -27.15
C ALA A 85 6.01 -5.85 -25.92
N ALA A 86 6.16 -6.43 -24.74
CA ALA A 86 5.72 -5.84 -23.48
C ALA A 86 6.46 -4.55 -23.14
N LEU A 87 7.80 -4.56 -23.26
CA LEU A 87 8.63 -3.38 -23.05
C LEU A 87 8.30 -2.28 -24.07
N SER A 88 8.10 -2.66 -25.34
CA SER A 88 7.75 -1.73 -26.41
C SER A 88 6.40 -1.05 -26.16
N LYS A 89 5.39 -1.80 -25.69
CA LYS A 89 4.09 -1.24 -25.28
C LYS A 89 4.22 -0.29 -24.08
N TYR A 90 5.04 -0.66 -23.08
CA TYR A 90 5.27 0.18 -21.92
C TYR A 90 5.97 1.50 -22.30
N VAL A 91 7.05 1.44 -23.09
CA VAL A 91 7.76 2.61 -23.60
C VAL A 91 6.82 3.48 -24.45
N ALA A 92 5.98 2.87 -25.30
CA ALA A 92 4.96 3.59 -26.05
C ALA A 92 3.91 4.27 -25.14
N SER A 93 3.49 3.64 -24.05
CA SER A 93 2.55 4.26 -23.10
C SER A 93 3.16 5.43 -22.33
N LEU A 94 4.48 5.40 -22.09
CA LEU A 94 5.21 6.48 -21.45
C LEU A 94 5.50 7.65 -22.39
N SER A 95 5.57 7.41 -23.71
CA SER A 95 5.74 8.47 -24.71
C SER A 95 4.43 9.14 -25.09
N VAL A 96 3.27 8.58 -24.71
CA VAL A 96 1.96 9.23 -24.77
C VAL A 96 1.68 9.96 -23.45
N TRP A 97 2.52 10.94 -23.12
CA TRP A 97 2.09 12.02 -22.23
C TRP A 97 1.35 13.05 -23.07
N PRO A 98 0.07 13.37 -22.79
CA PRO A 98 -0.54 14.53 -23.43
C PRO A 98 0.22 15.76 -22.96
N SER A 99 0.83 16.48 -23.90
CA SER A 99 1.54 17.75 -23.70
C SER A 99 0.62 18.91 -23.25
N GLN A 100 -0.43 18.65 -22.47
CA GLN A 100 -1.46 19.63 -22.12
C GLN A 100 -1.24 20.32 -20.76
N LEU A 101 -0.01 20.56 -20.33
CA LEU A 101 0.25 21.43 -19.17
C LEU A 101 1.44 22.38 -19.40
N ILE A 102 1.50 23.02 -20.56
CA ILE A 102 2.13 24.35 -20.67
C ILE A 102 1.29 25.17 -21.65
N THR A 103 0.37 25.96 -21.13
CA THR A 103 -0.09 27.18 -21.81
C THR A 103 0.43 28.36 -20.97
N PRO A 104 0.89 29.43 -21.63
CA PRO A 104 1.71 30.49 -21.03
C PRO A 104 0.98 31.31 -19.96
#